data_AF-A0A1H3R5F1-F1
#
_entry.id   AF-A0A1H3R5F1-F1
#
_cell.length_a   1.000
_cell.length_b   1.000
_cell.length_c   1.000
_cell.angle_alpha   90.00
_cell.angle_beta   90.00
_cell.angle_gamma   90.00
#
_symmetry.space_group_name_H-M   'P 1'
#
loop_
_entity.id
_entity.type
_entity.pdbx_description
1 polymer ?
#
loop_
_entity_poly.entity_id
_entity_poly.type
_entity_poly.pdbx_seq_one_letter_code
_entity_poly.pdbx_strand_id
1 'polypeptide(L)'
;MGLKKTTLVFNIVVWATFATVVAVPMLAATASPLLAWRNPTYIAAGLAGVVALALLLVQPLLVGGYLPGLLAKRGRRVHRRVGGVLVVAVVIHVAALWITSPPDVIDALFFASPIPFSV
;
A
#
# COMPACT_ATOMS: atom_id res chain seq x y z
N MET A 1 29.33 14.15 21.72
CA MET A 1 27.90 14.14 22.10
C MET A 1 26.95 14.65 21.00
N GLY A 2 27.40 15.55 20.10
CA GLY A 2 26.55 16.13 19.03
C GLY A 2 26.11 15.17 17.91
N LEU A 3 27.00 14.30 17.38
CA LEU A 3 26.69 13.37 16.28
C LEU A 3 25.51 12.42 16.57
N LYS A 4 25.43 11.88 17.81
CA LYS A 4 24.35 10.97 18.20
C LYS A 4 22.97 11.66 18.24
N LYS A 5 22.92 12.95 18.61
CA LYS A 5 21.67 13.73 18.62
C LYS A 5 21.17 13.97 17.20
N THR A 6 22.06 14.29 16.26
CA THR A 6 21.70 14.52 14.85
C THR A 6 21.13 13.25 14.20
N THR A 7 21.75 12.08 14.44
CA THR A 7 21.23 10.80 13.94
C THR A 7 19.86 10.44 14.55
N LEU A 8 19.63 10.74 15.83
CA LEU A 8 18.35 10.51 16.46
C LEU A 8 17.23 11.37 15.84
N VAL A 9 17.49 12.67 15.67
CA VAL A 9 16.52 13.59 15.04
C VAL A 9 16.21 13.15 13.62
N PHE A 10 17.23 12.79 12.82
CA PHE A 10 17.03 12.29 11.46
C PHE A 10 16.15 11.03 11.43
N ASN A 11 16.43 10.05 12.30
CA ASN A 11 15.65 8.83 12.37
C ASN A 11 14.18 9.11 12.70
N ILE A 12 13.93 10.02 13.64
CA ILE A 12 12.57 10.43 14.01
C ILE A 12 11.86 11.06 12.81
N VAL A 13 12.52 11.97 12.10
CA VAL A 13 11.93 12.62 10.91
C VAL A 13 11.59 11.59 9.84
N VAL A 14 12.51 10.68 9.51
CA VAL A 14 12.25 9.64 8.49
C VAL A 14 11.06 8.76 8.89
N TRP A 15 11.01 8.29 10.13
CA TRP A 15 9.91 7.46 10.61
C TRP A 15 8.58 8.24 10.68
N ALA A 16 8.60 9.50 11.09
CA ALA A 16 7.42 10.35 11.11
C ALA A 16 6.90 10.63 9.70
N THR A 17 7.77 10.97 8.75
CA THR A 17 7.40 11.17 7.33
C THR A 17 6.83 9.89 6.75
N PHE A 18 7.49 8.75 6.95
CA PHE A 18 7.01 7.45 6.49
C PHE A 18 5.63 7.11 7.06
N ALA A 19 5.45 7.29 8.38
CA ALA A 19 4.17 7.06 9.04
C ALA A 19 3.07 7.97 8.48
N THR A 20 3.34 9.25 8.25
CA THR A 20 2.38 10.21 7.68
C THR A 20 2.00 9.83 6.26
N VAL A 21 2.97 9.51 5.40
CA VAL A 21 2.73 9.13 3.99
C VAL A 21 1.85 7.88 3.88
N VAL A 22 1.96 6.95 4.83
CA VAL A 22 1.11 5.75 4.87
C VAL A 22 -0.24 6.04 5.53
N ALA A 23 -0.25 6.68 6.71
CA ALA A 23 -1.45 6.84 7.52
C ALA A 23 -2.47 7.81 6.91
N VAL A 24 -2.03 8.92 6.32
CA VAL A 24 -2.94 9.94 5.76
C VAL A 24 -3.85 9.37 4.67
N PRO A 25 -3.35 8.72 3.59
CA PRO A 25 -4.23 8.15 2.57
C PRO A 25 -5.10 7.02 3.11
N MET A 26 -4.60 6.22 4.06
CA MET A 26 -5.39 5.17 4.69
C MET A 26 -6.58 5.75 5.46
N LEU A 27 -6.34 6.75 6.32
CA LEU A 27 -7.38 7.44 7.08
C LEU A 27 -8.39 8.11 6.14
N ALA A 28 -7.90 8.83 5.12
CA ALA A 28 -8.74 9.48 4.12
C ALA A 28 -9.64 8.47 3.39
N ALA A 29 -9.11 7.29 3.03
CA ALA A 29 -9.90 6.24 2.40
C ALA A 29 -10.96 5.66 3.35
N THR A 30 -10.59 5.34 4.59
CA THR A 30 -11.52 4.73 5.57
C THR A 30 -12.59 5.67 6.10
N ALA A 31 -12.32 6.98 6.16
CA ALA A 31 -13.24 8.00 6.64
C ALA A 31 -13.99 8.72 5.50
N SER A 32 -13.86 8.24 4.26
CA SER A 32 -14.42 8.91 3.10
C SER A 32 -15.96 8.85 3.08
N PRO A 33 -16.65 9.98 2.90
CA PRO A 33 -18.11 9.99 2.69
C PRO A 33 -18.55 9.18 1.46
N LEU A 34 -17.64 8.92 0.51
CA LEU A 34 -17.90 8.11 -0.68
C LEU A 34 -18.22 6.63 -0.36
N LEU A 35 -18.02 6.20 0.89
CA LEU A 35 -18.36 4.86 1.37
C LEU A 35 -19.84 4.70 1.75
N ALA A 36 -20.57 5.79 2.06
CA ALA A 36 -21.85 5.75 2.78
C ALA A 36 -22.98 4.94 2.12
N TRP A 37 -22.86 4.65 0.82
CA TRP A 37 -23.88 3.94 0.04
C TRP A 37 -23.31 2.74 -0.72
N ARG A 38 -22.11 2.29 -0.34
CA ARG A 38 -21.43 1.17 -0.99
C ARG A 38 -21.68 -0.11 -0.22
N ASN A 39 -21.87 -1.20 -0.96
CA ASN A 39 -21.98 -2.52 -0.36
C ASN A 39 -20.65 -2.84 0.38
N PRO A 40 -20.69 -3.53 1.54
CA PRO A 40 -19.50 -3.93 2.27
C PRO A 40 -18.42 -4.63 1.43
N THR A 41 -18.83 -5.45 0.45
CA THR A 41 -17.90 -6.13 -0.47
C THR A 41 -17.13 -5.15 -1.36
N TYR A 42 -17.80 -4.11 -1.89
CA TYR A 42 -17.19 -3.03 -2.66
C TYR A 42 -16.21 -2.21 -1.80
N ILE A 43 -16.59 -1.92 -0.56
CA ILE A 43 -15.72 -1.19 0.38
C ILE A 43 -14.47 -2.02 0.69
N ALA A 44 -14.64 -3.31 1.00
CA ALA A 44 -13.53 -4.23 1.25
C ALA A 44 -12.61 -4.37 0.04
N ALA A 45 -13.17 -4.44 -1.18
CA ALA A 45 -12.40 -4.43 -2.41
C ALA A 45 -11.51 -3.18 -2.49
N GLY A 46 -12.09 -1.99 -2.40
CA GLY A 46 -11.35 -0.73 -2.47
C GLY A 46 -10.26 -0.60 -1.39
N LEU A 47 -10.60 -0.89 -0.13
CA LEU A 47 -9.66 -0.78 0.98
C LEU A 47 -8.52 -1.80 0.91
N ALA A 48 -8.77 -3.01 0.42
CA ALA A 48 -7.70 -3.99 0.16
C ALA A 48 -6.68 -3.46 -0.86
N GLY A 49 -7.14 -2.75 -1.89
CA GLY A 49 -6.29 -2.07 -2.86
C GLY A 49 -5.46 -0.93 -2.25
N VAL A 50 -6.07 -0.09 -1.40
CA VAL A 50 -5.35 0.97 -0.66
C VAL A 50 -4.26 0.38 0.24
N VAL A 51 -4.57 -0.69 0.97
CA VAL A 51 -3.59 -1.41 1.79
C VAL A 51 -2.48 -1.99 0.92
N ALA A 52 -2.81 -2.59 -0.22
CA ALA A 52 -1.82 -3.12 -1.16
C ALA A 52 -0.86 -2.02 -1.65
N LEU A 53 -1.37 -0.83 -2.01
CA LEU A 53 -0.53 0.29 -2.43
C LEU A 53 0.40 0.79 -1.31
N ALA A 54 -0.11 0.87 -0.08
CA ALA A 54 0.72 1.19 1.08
C ALA A 54 1.84 0.14 1.26
N LEU A 55 1.49 -1.15 1.25
CA LEU A 55 2.46 -2.25 1.37
C LEU A 55 3.47 -2.29 0.22
N LEU A 56 3.06 -1.93 -1.00
CA LEU A 56 3.91 -1.83 -2.18
C LEU A 56 4.98 -0.75 -1.98
N LEU A 57 4.61 0.43 -1.47
CA LEU A 57 5.56 1.51 -1.13
C LEU A 57 6.62 1.03 -0.12
N VAL A 58 6.24 0.18 0.83
CA VAL A 58 7.15 -0.33 1.87
C VAL A 58 8.20 -1.31 1.30
N GLN A 59 7.89 -2.03 0.22
CA GLN A 59 8.78 -3.06 -0.34
C GLN A 59 10.19 -2.56 -0.69
N PRO A 60 10.37 -1.51 -1.53
CA PRO A 60 11.69 -1.00 -1.90
C PRO A 60 12.45 -0.43 -0.68
N LEU A 61 11.74 0.17 0.27
CA LEU A 61 12.33 0.73 1.50
C LEU A 61 12.95 -0.37 2.40
N LEU A 62 12.28 -1.52 2.50
CA LEU A 62 12.75 -2.66 3.30
C LEU A 62 13.91 -3.41 2.64
N VAL A 63 13.84 -3.69 1.33
CA VAL A 63 14.88 -4.45 0.64
C VAL A 63 16.16 -3.62 0.43
N GLY A 64 16.00 -2.31 0.15
CA GLY A 64 17.11 -1.37 0.00
C GLY A 64 17.74 -0.93 1.31
N GLY A 65 17.09 -1.20 2.45
CA GLY A 65 17.61 -0.84 3.77
C GLY A 65 17.59 0.66 4.05
N TYR A 66 16.64 1.39 3.44
CA TYR A 66 16.52 2.84 3.57
C TYR A 66 15.87 3.27 4.90
N LEU A 67 15.21 2.35 5.62
CA LEU A 67 14.63 2.64 6.93
C LEU A 67 15.70 2.61 8.03
N PRO A 68 15.86 3.71 8.79
CA PRO A 68 16.92 3.82 9.78
C PRO A 68 16.70 2.84 10.94
N GLY A 69 17.81 2.26 11.43
CA GLY A 69 17.81 1.31 12.55
C GLY A 69 17.47 -0.14 12.18
N LEU A 70 17.08 -0.42 10.94
CA LEU A 70 16.88 -1.77 10.43
C LEU A 70 18.17 -2.33 9.83
N LEU A 71 18.74 -3.36 10.45
CA LEU A 71 19.84 -4.12 9.85
C LEU A 71 19.41 -4.67 8.48
N ALA A 72 20.25 -4.56 7.45
CA ALA A 72 19.93 -4.99 6.07
C ALA A 72 19.42 -6.45 5.98
N LYS A 73 19.98 -7.37 6.78
CA LYS A 73 19.51 -8.77 6.85
C LYS A 73 18.09 -8.88 7.43
N ARG A 74 17.75 -8.06 8.44
CA ARG A 74 16.40 -7.98 9.02
C ARG A 74 15.44 -7.34 8.01
N GLY A 75 15.85 -6.26 7.34
CA GLY A 75 15.09 -5.60 6.27
C GLY A 75 14.62 -6.59 5.19
N ARG A 76 15.52 -7.42 4.64
CA ARG A 76 15.16 -8.46 3.65
C ARG A 76 14.19 -9.52 4.18
N ARG A 77 14.29 -9.90 5.45
CA ARG A 77 13.35 -10.86 6.06
C ARG A 77 11.97 -10.26 6.22
N VAL A 78 11.90 -9.00 6.67
CA VAL A 78 10.64 -8.26 6.79
C VAL A 78 10.05 -8.01 5.41
N HIS A 79 10.85 -7.61 4.42
CA HIS A 79 10.45 -7.46 3.01
C HIS A 79 9.70 -8.70 2.50
N ARG A 80 10.26 -9.91 2.67
CA ARG A 80 9.57 -11.14 2.23
C ARG A 80 8.24 -11.38 2.94
N ARG A 81 8.16 -11.12 4.25
CA ARG A 81 6.92 -11.30 5.02
C ARG A 81 5.86 -10.30 4.58
N VAL A 82 6.23 -9.03 4.49
CA VAL A 82 5.35 -7.95 4.03
C VAL A 82 4.95 -8.16 2.56
N GLY A 83 5.85 -8.70 1.74
CA GLY A 83 5.58 -9.10 0.35
C GLY A 83 4.53 -10.20 0.27
N GLY A 84 4.58 -11.20 1.16
CA GLY A 84 3.52 -12.21 1.27
C GLY A 84 2.16 -11.59 1.62
N VAL A 85 2.12 -10.66 2.58
CA VAL A 85 0.88 -9.94 2.95
C VAL A 85 0.37 -9.08 1.79
N LEU A 86 1.27 -8.40 1.06
CA LEU A 86 0.94 -7.64 -0.14
C LEU A 86 0.27 -8.53 -1.19
N VAL A 87 0.85 -9.70 -1.49
CA VAL A 87 0.28 -10.64 -2.46
C VAL A 87 -1.13 -11.08 -2.03
N VAL A 88 -1.32 -11.42 -0.76
CA VAL A 88 -2.65 -11.77 -0.22
C VAL A 88 -3.63 -10.61 -0.36
N ALA A 89 -3.22 -9.37 -0.05
CA ALA A 89 -4.06 -8.19 -0.20
C ALA A 89 -4.47 -7.95 -1.66
N VAL A 90 -3.55 -8.13 -2.62
CA VAL A 90 -3.83 -8.04 -4.06
C VAL A 90 -4.82 -9.12 -4.49
N VAL A 91 -4.64 -10.37 -4.05
CA VAL A 91 -5.59 -11.46 -4.37
C VAL A 91 -6.98 -11.14 -3.84
N ILE A 92 -7.10 -10.68 -2.58
CA ILE A 92 -8.38 -10.28 -1.99
C ILE A 92 -9.00 -9.11 -2.79
N HIS A 93 -8.20 -8.10 -3.12
CA HIS A 93 -8.64 -6.94 -3.90
C HIS A 93 -9.22 -7.36 -5.26
N VAL A 94 -8.46 -8.14 -6.04
CA VAL A 94 -8.85 -8.60 -7.38
C VAL A 94 -10.06 -9.54 -7.32
N ALA A 95 -10.09 -10.47 -6.37
CA ALA A 95 -11.22 -11.39 -6.20
C ALA A 95 -12.50 -10.64 -5.83
N ALA A 96 -12.41 -9.63 -4.96
CA ALA A 96 -13.55 -8.79 -4.59
C ALA A 96 -14.01 -7.92 -5.76
N LEU A 97 -13.08 -7.36 -6.56
CA LEU A 97 -13.43 -6.65 -7.80
C LEU A 97 -14.13 -7.56 -8.81
N TRP A 98 -13.73 -8.84 -8.90
CA TRP A 98 -14.41 -9.80 -9.78
C TRP A 98 -15.87 -10.01 -9.38
N ILE A 99 -16.19 -9.89 -8.10
CA ILE A 99 -17.57 -10.01 -7.59
C ILE A 99 -18.34 -8.70 -7.85
N THR A 100 -17.72 -7.55 -7.63
CA THR A 100 -18.42 -6.25 -7.67
C THR A 100 -18.50 -5.64 -9.07
N SER A 101 -17.50 -5.89 -9.91
CA SER A 101 -17.33 -5.33 -11.25
C SER A 101 -16.56 -6.27 -12.20
N PRO A 102 -17.06 -7.48 -12.51
CA PRO A 102 -16.33 -8.42 -13.36
C PRO A 102 -15.93 -7.89 -14.76
N PRO A 103 -16.78 -7.13 -15.49
CA PRO A 103 -16.38 -6.56 -16.78
C PRO A 103 -15.13 -5.67 -16.67
N ASP A 104 -15.06 -4.81 -15.65
CA ASP A 104 -13.92 -3.91 -15.44
C ASP A 104 -12.61 -4.69 -15.20
N VAL A 105 -12.67 -5.86 -14.56
CA VAL A 105 -11.47 -6.68 -14.36
C VAL A 105 -11.04 -7.38 -15.65
N ILE A 106 -11.99 -7.88 -16.44
CA ILE A 106 -11.72 -8.46 -17.77
C ILE A 106 -11.05 -7.41 -18.65
N ASP A 107 -11.63 -6.22 -18.72
CA ASP A 107 -11.13 -5.06 -19.45
C ASP A 107 -9.68 -4.73 -19.04
N ALA A 108 -9.41 -4.64 -17.73
CA ALA A 108 -8.06 -4.39 -17.21
C ALA A 108 -7.04 -5.49 -17.56
N LEU A 109 -7.45 -6.78 -17.53
CA LEU A 109 -6.56 -7.91 -17.84
C LEU A 109 -6.25 -8.05 -19.33
N PHE A 110 -7.21 -7.72 -20.19
CA PHE A 110 -7.03 -7.73 -21.64
C PHE A 110 -6.53 -6.41 -22.20
N PHE A 111 -6.27 -5.41 -21.34
CA PHE A 111 -5.95 -4.04 -21.74
C PHE A 111 -6.97 -3.48 -22.76
N ALA A 112 -8.22 -3.89 -22.61
CA ALA A 112 -9.33 -3.43 -23.41
C ALA A 112 -10.06 -2.35 -22.60
N SER A 113 -10.11 -1.12 -23.10
CA SER A 113 -10.99 -0.11 -22.52
C SER A 113 -11.77 0.61 -23.61
N PRO A 114 -13.06 0.92 -23.38
CA PRO A 114 -13.87 1.69 -24.33
C PRO A 114 -13.27 3.07 -24.64
N ILE A 115 -12.42 3.56 -23.74
CA ILE A 115 -11.62 4.78 -23.84
C ILE A 115 -10.18 4.38 -23.50
N PRO A 116 -9.23 4.32 -24.45
CA PRO A 116 -7.88 3.83 -24.18
C PRO A 116 -7.24 4.58 -23.01
N PHE A 117 -6.52 3.85 -22.15
CA PHE A 117 -5.75 4.41 -21.05
C PHE A 117 -4.56 5.22 -21.61
N SER A 118 -4.85 6.47 -22.00
CA SER A 118 -3.99 7.37 -22.78
C SER A 118 -3.51 6.82 -24.13
N VAL A 119 -3.31 7.75 -25.06
CA VAL A 119 -2.48 7.52 -26.26
C VAL A 119 -1.01 7.42 -25.89
#